data_AF-A0A1B6JQT0-F1
#
_entry.id   AF-A0A1B6JQT0-F1
#
_cell.length_a   1.000
_cell.length_b   1.000
_cell.length_c   1.000
_cell.angle_alpha   90.00
_cell.angle_beta   90.00
_cell.angle_gamma   90.00
#
_symmetry.space_group_name_H-M   'P 1'
#
loop_
_entity.id
_entity.type
_entity.pdbx_description
1 polymer ?
#
loop_
_entity_poly.entity_id
_entity_poly.type
_entity_poly.pdbx_seq_one_letter_code
_entity_poly.pdbx_strand_id
1 'polypeptide(L)'
;MTAYYSLFESHMRYGLIAWGGTTATNLHRVLVIQKRAVRTLKGLGPLDTCRAAFKELGILTLIGLYIQETILYAIKTGQTRTGDRHPYHTRHGRNFLLDQHHLSLTEKKPSYRGALFFNTLPDSLRRLPEKELVPPLKTWLLQLPFYT
;
A
#
# COMPACT_ATOMS: atom_id res chain seq x y z
N MET A 1 14.59 -14.29 8.87
CA MET A 1 13.53 -13.26 8.73
C MET A 1 13.96 -11.88 9.21
N THR A 2 14.59 -11.74 10.38
CA THR A 2 15.09 -10.44 10.90
C THR A 2 15.99 -9.68 9.93
N ALA A 3 16.95 -10.37 9.31
CA ALA A 3 17.87 -9.76 8.33
C ALA A 3 17.16 -9.14 7.11
N TYR A 4 16.05 -9.72 6.65
CA TYR A 4 15.27 -9.14 5.55
C TYR A 4 14.65 -7.81 5.94
N TYR A 5 13.98 -7.77 7.10
CA TYR A 5 13.33 -6.56 7.57
C TYR A 5 14.34 -5.45 7.91
N SER A 6 15.48 -5.80 8.53
CA SER A 6 16.47 -4.83 8.96
C SER A 6 17.37 -4.30 7.85
N LEU A 7 17.70 -5.11 6.85
CA LEU A 7 18.64 -4.72 5.77
C LEU A 7 17.94 -4.42 4.45
N PHE A 8 16.86 -5.11 4.10
CA PHE A 8 16.24 -4.96 2.79
C PHE A 8 15.00 -4.08 2.85
N GLU A 9 14.04 -4.45 3.70
CA GLU A 9 12.76 -3.73 3.80
C GLU A 9 12.92 -2.32 4.38
N SER A 10 13.80 -2.13 5.35
CA SER A 10 14.15 -0.80 5.90
C SER A 10 14.58 0.19 4.82
N HIS A 11 15.47 -0.22 3.91
CA HIS A 11 15.94 0.61 2.80
C HIS A 11 14.85 0.84 1.75
N MET A 12 14.01 -0.16 1.46
CA MET A 12 12.87 0.02 0.57
C MET A 12 11.81 0.96 1.14
N ARG A 13 11.56 0.90 2.46
CA ARG A 13 10.56 1.78 3.10
C ARG A 13 11.05 3.22 3.18
N TYR A 14 12.36 3.44 3.19
CA TYR A 14 12.93 4.78 3.21
C TYR A 14 12.45 5.60 2.01
N GLY A 15 11.68 6.67 2.30
CA GLY A 15 11.11 7.54 1.28
C GLY A 15 10.04 6.91 0.40
N LEU A 16 9.54 5.70 0.71
CA LEU A 16 8.61 4.96 -0.16
C LEU A 16 7.35 5.75 -0.49
N ILE A 17 6.83 6.53 0.46
CA ILE A 17 5.68 7.42 0.25
C ILE A 17 5.97 8.45 -0.87
N ALA A 18 7.21 8.95 -0.96
CA ALA A 18 7.61 9.96 -1.93
C ALA A 18 7.91 9.37 -3.32
N TRP A 19 8.64 8.25 -3.41
CA TRP A 19 9.07 7.68 -4.69
C TRP A 19 8.22 6.49 -5.17
N GLY A 20 7.40 5.88 -4.32
CA GLY A 20 6.61 4.69 -4.65
C GLY A 20 5.52 4.92 -5.70
N GLY A 21 5.19 6.19 -5.99
CA GLY A 21 4.34 6.60 -7.12
C GLY A 21 5.07 6.80 -8.45
N THR A 22 6.29 6.26 -8.59
CA THR A 22 7.10 6.34 -9.82
C THR A 22 6.54 5.48 -10.95
N THR A 23 7.23 5.44 -12.09
CA THR A 23 6.82 4.65 -13.26
C THR A 23 6.83 3.15 -12.98
N ALA A 24 5.95 2.41 -13.66
CA ALA A 24 5.88 0.95 -13.55
C ALA A 24 7.23 0.28 -13.83
N THR A 25 8.03 0.81 -14.76
CA THR A 25 9.37 0.32 -15.08
C THR A 25 10.31 0.39 -13.88
N ASN A 26 10.30 1.50 -13.14
CA ASN A 26 11.15 1.67 -11.96
C ASN A 26 10.69 0.75 -10.82
N LEU A 27 9.37 0.67 -10.57
CA LEU A 27 8.82 -0.24 -9.57
C LEU A 27 9.12 -1.70 -9.90
N HIS A 28 9.04 -2.08 -11.18
CA HIS A 28 9.37 -3.43 -11.62
C HIS A 28 10.82 -3.79 -11.33
N ARG A 29 11.78 -2.87 -11.55
CA ARG A 29 13.20 -3.10 -11.22
C ARG A 29 13.39 -3.41 -9.74
N VAL A 30 12.77 -2.63 -8.85
CA VAL A 30 12.85 -2.85 -7.41
C VAL A 30 12.15 -4.16 -7.01
N LEU A 31 10.99 -4.46 -7.61
CA LEU A 31 10.26 -5.71 -7.37
C LEU A 31 11.07 -6.95 -7.81
N VAL A 32 11.84 -6.86 -8.90
CA VAL A 32 12.75 -7.94 -9.32
C VAL A 32 13.83 -8.18 -8.27
N ILE A 33 14.41 -7.13 -7.70
CA ILE A 33 15.40 -7.24 -6.62
C ILE A 33 14.74 -7.86 -5.37
N GLN A 34 13.55 -7.40 -5.00
CA GLN A 34 12.78 -7.96 -3.89
C GLN A 34 12.50 -9.46 -4.10
N LYS A 35 12.09 -9.87 -5.31
CA LYS A 35 11.87 -11.27 -5.66
C LYS A 35 13.15 -12.10 -5.53
N ARG A 36 14.31 -11.56 -5.91
CA ARG A 36 15.60 -12.25 -5.73
C ARG A 36 15.87 -12.54 -4.24
N ALA A 37 15.71 -11.54 -3.38
CA ALA A 37 15.86 -11.72 -1.93
C ALA A 37 14.90 -12.78 -1.37
N VAL A 38 13.62 -12.72 -1.77
CA VAL A 38 12.61 -13.72 -1.36
C VAL A 38 12.94 -15.12 -1.86
N ARG A 39 13.45 -15.27 -3.09
CA ARG A 39 13.91 -16.56 -3.62
C ARG A 39 15.04 -17.15 -2.79
N THR A 40 16.03 -16.34 -2.44
CA THR A 40 17.14 -16.78 -1.58
C THR A 40 16.65 -17.22 -0.20
N LEU A 41 15.70 -16.49 0.39
CA LEU A 41 15.14 -16.84 1.71
C LEU A 41 14.38 -18.16 1.71
N LYS A 42 13.69 -18.49 0.61
CA LYS A 42 12.82 -19.67 0.50
C LYS A 42 13.47 -20.85 -0.25
N GLY A 43 14.66 -20.67 -0.81
CA GLY A 43 15.35 -21.69 -1.60
C GLY A 43 14.65 -22.02 -2.92
N LEU A 44 13.97 -21.03 -3.53
CA LEU A 44 13.22 -21.23 -4.77
C LEU A 44 14.14 -21.31 -5.99
N GLY A 45 13.79 -22.18 -6.92
CA GLY A 45 14.44 -22.29 -8.23
C GLY A 45 14.16 -21.09 -9.15
N PRO A 46 14.87 -21.00 -10.30
CA PRO A 46 14.74 -19.87 -11.22
C PRO A 46 13.33 -19.66 -11.80
N LEU A 47 12.65 -20.77 -12.10
CA LEU A 47 11.31 -20.77 -12.70
C LEU A 47 10.18 -20.75 -11.66
N ASP A 48 10.52 -20.96 -10.39
CA ASP A 48 9.51 -21.02 -9.34
C ASP A 48 8.87 -19.65 -9.10
N THR A 49 7.57 -19.71 -8.83
CA THR A 49 6.78 -18.51 -8.55
C THR A 49 7.06 -18.02 -7.13
N CYS A 50 7.38 -16.73 -6.99
CA CYS A 50 7.55 -16.13 -5.66
C CYS A 50 6.21 -15.87 -4.93
N ARG A 51 5.06 -16.09 -5.59
CA ARG A 51 3.75 -15.65 -5.07
C ARG A 51 3.39 -16.32 -3.76
N ALA A 52 3.51 -17.64 -3.71
CA ALA A 52 3.30 -18.39 -2.47
C ALA A 52 4.32 -17.97 -1.39
N ALA A 53 5.59 -17.79 -1.77
CA ALA A 53 6.64 -17.41 -0.84
C ALA A 53 6.41 -16.04 -0.15
N PHE A 54 5.91 -15.02 -0.86
CA PHE A 54 5.54 -13.75 -0.22
C PHE A 54 4.49 -13.95 0.88
N LYS A 55 3.45 -14.74 0.59
CA LYS A 55 2.36 -15.03 1.54
C LYS A 55 2.86 -15.85 2.72
N GLU A 56 3.60 -16.93 2.46
CA GLU A 56 4.14 -17.82 3.49
C GLU A 56 5.14 -17.11 4.42
N LEU A 57 5.96 -16.22 3.88
CA LEU A 57 6.91 -15.41 4.66
C LEU A 57 6.25 -14.20 5.32
N GLY A 58 4.98 -13.89 5.00
CA GLY A 58 4.29 -12.70 5.51
C GLY A 58 4.91 -11.38 5.06
N ILE A 59 5.58 -11.39 3.90
CA ILE A 59 6.25 -10.25 3.29
C ILE A 59 5.32 -9.60 2.27
N LEU A 60 5.10 -8.29 2.39
CA LEU A 60 4.35 -7.53 1.39
C LEU A 60 5.23 -7.25 0.17
N THR A 61 4.63 -7.25 -1.02
CA THR A 61 5.31 -6.72 -2.21
C THR A 61 5.55 -5.22 -2.05
N LEU A 62 6.50 -4.66 -2.80
CA LEU A 62 6.76 -3.22 -2.82
C LEU A 62 5.47 -2.40 -3.02
N ILE A 63 4.59 -2.87 -3.92
CA ILE A 63 3.31 -2.22 -4.20
C ILE A 63 2.39 -2.28 -2.97
N GLY A 64 2.31 -3.43 -2.31
CA GLY A 64 1.56 -3.57 -1.06
C GLY A 64 2.09 -2.66 0.04
N LEU A 65 3.41 -2.53 0.18
CA LEU A 65 4.03 -1.59 1.12
C LEU A 65 3.66 -0.14 0.78
N TYR A 66 3.73 0.25 -0.50
CA TYR A 66 3.37 1.60 -0.92
C TYR A 66 1.89 1.92 -0.65
N ILE A 67 0.97 1.00 -0.96
CA ILE A 67 -0.46 1.15 -0.68
C ILE A 67 -0.69 1.31 0.83
N GLN A 68 -0.07 0.47 1.65
CA GLN A 68 -0.19 0.56 3.11
C GLN A 68 0.30 1.92 3.64
N GLU A 69 1.51 2.33 3.27
CA GLU A 69 2.13 3.56 3.77
C GLU A 69 1.36 4.81 3.31
N THR A 70 0.86 4.83 2.07
CA THR A 70 0.06 5.96 1.56
C THR A 70 -1.32 6.04 2.20
N ILE A 71 -1.99 4.91 2.48
CA ILE A 71 -3.25 4.89 3.23
C ILE A 71 -3.04 5.45 4.64
N LEU A 72 -2.00 4.99 5.35
CA LEU A 72 -1.69 5.48 6.69
C LEU A 72 -1.35 6.97 6.67
N TYR A 73 -0.63 7.44 5.65
CA TYR A 73 -0.37 8.87 5.45
C TYR A 73 -1.66 9.67 5.23
N ALA A 74 -2.60 9.18 4.43
CA ALA A 74 -3.88 9.86 4.21
C ALA A 74 -4.74 9.93 5.48
N ILE A 75 -4.73 8.87 6.30
CA ILE A 75 -5.41 8.86 7.60
C ILE A 75 -4.79 9.89 8.56
N LYS A 76 -3.46 9.89 8.67
CA LYS A 76 -2.72 10.82 9.56
C LYS A 76 -2.88 12.29 9.17
N THR A 77 -2.99 12.58 7.87
CA THR A 77 -3.19 13.95 7.38
C THR A 77 -4.60 14.48 7.61
N GLY A 78 -5.56 13.62 8.01
CA GLY A 78 -6.90 14.06 8.42
C GLY A 78 -7.68 14.75 7.30
N GLN A 79 -7.53 14.29 6.06
CA GLN A 79 -8.19 14.89 4.90
C GLN A 79 -9.72 14.90 5.05
N THR A 80 -10.35 15.91 4.44
CA THR A 80 -11.81 16.09 4.44
C THR A 80 -12.52 14.84 3.93
N ARG A 81 -13.58 14.44 4.63
CA ARG A 81 -14.41 13.30 4.24
C ARG A 81 -15.64 13.77 3.49
N THR A 82 -16.19 12.87 2.69
CA THR A 82 -17.43 13.14 1.93
C THR A 82 -18.61 13.39 2.88
N GLY A 83 -18.61 12.77 4.06
CA GLY A 83 -19.60 12.99 5.10
C GLY A 83 -19.59 14.42 5.67
N ASP A 84 -18.45 15.10 5.67
CA ASP A 84 -18.33 16.44 6.28
C ASP A 84 -19.13 17.51 5.50
N ARG A 85 -19.49 17.22 4.25
CA ARG A 85 -20.28 18.11 3.39
C ARG A 85 -21.79 18.06 3.67
N HIS A 86 -22.27 17.05 4.38
CA HIS A 86 -23.69 16.82 4.57
C HIS A 86 -24.03 16.59 6.05
N PRO A 87 -25.11 17.17 6.57
CA PRO A 87 -25.51 16.98 7.97
C PRO A 87 -26.10 15.57 8.25
N TYR A 88 -26.26 14.74 7.22
CA TYR A 88 -26.84 13.40 7.30
C TYR A 88 -25.85 12.32 6.86
N HIS A 89 -26.07 11.09 7.32
CA HIS A 89 -25.21 9.96 6.98
C HIS A 89 -25.36 9.51 5.53
N THR A 90 -24.31 9.69 4.73
CA THR A 90 -24.23 9.16 3.37
C THR A 90 -23.55 7.79 3.35
N ARG A 91 -23.93 6.92 2.40
CA ARG A 91 -23.35 5.57 2.25
C ARG A 91 -21.81 5.60 2.12
N HIS A 92 -21.28 6.63 1.49
CA HIS A 92 -19.85 6.85 1.29
C HIS A 92 -19.29 7.94 2.22
N GLY A 93 -19.98 8.30 3.30
CA GLY A 93 -19.59 9.43 4.17
C GLY A 93 -18.21 9.27 4.82
N ARG A 94 -17.72 8.04 4.96
CA ARG A 94 -16.37 7.74 5.46
C ARG A 94 -15.27 7.86 4.41
N ASN A 95 -15.62 7.97 3.13
CA ASN A 95 -14.63 8.12 2.06
C ASN A 95 -13.98 9.50 2.14
N PHE A 96 -12.69 9.53 1.84
CA PHE A 96 -11.99 10.79 1.63
C PHE A 96 -12.58 11.48 0.41
N LEU A 97 -12.78 12.79 0.54
CA LEU A 97 -13.16 13.63 -0.57
C LEU A 97 -11.94 13.78 -1.50
N LEU A 98 -12.12 13.40 -2.77
CA LEU A 98 -11.10 13.61 -3.79
C LEU A 98 -11.44 14.88 -4.55
N ASP A 99 -10.57 15.88 -4.46
CA ASP A 99 -10.75 17.13 -5.18
C ASP A 99 -10.61 16.90 -6.69
N GLN A 100 -11.47 17.58 -7.45
CA GLN A 100 -11.35 17.62 -8.90
C GLN A 100 -10.10 18.40 -9.29
N HIS A 101 -9.33 17.88 -10.23
CA HIS A 101 -8.06 18.45 -10.62
C HIS A 101 -7.82 18.20 -12.11
N HIS A 102 -6.98 19.05 -12.71
CA HIS A 102 -6.64 18.96 -14.13
C HIS A 102 -5.26 18.32 -14.37
N LEU A 103 -4.37 18.37 -13.38
CA LEU A 103 -2.98 17.95 -13.53
C LEU A 103 -2.77 16.54 -12.98
N SER A 104 -2.20 15.64 -13.79
CA SER A 104 -1.80 14.29 -13.36
C SER A 104 -0.77 14.29 -12.22
N LEU A 105 -0.05 15.40 -12.03
CA LEU A 105 0.87 15.58 -10.89
C LEU A 105 0.12 15.56 -9.55
N THR A 106 -1.10 16.09 -9.50
CA THR A 106 -1.92 16.07 -8.28
C THR A 106 -2.33 14.65 -7.92
N GLU A 107 -2.62 13.81 -8.92
CA GLU A 107 -2.88 12.40 -8.69
C GLU A 107 -1.67 11.65 -8.15
N LYS A 108 -0.45 12.10 -8.42
CA LYS A 108 0.78 11.46 -7.91
C LYS A 108 1.08 11.83 -6.46
N LYS A 109 0.39 12.82 -5.90
CA LYS A 109 0.59 13.22 -4.49
C LYS A 109 0.23 12.06 -3.58
N PRO A 110 1.03 11.77 -2.54
CA PRO A 110 0.75 10.67 -1.62
C PRO A 110 -0.56 10.84 -0.85
N SER A 111 -0.96 12.08 -0.57
CA SER A 111 -2.26 12.41 0.02
C SER A 111 -3.41 11.95 -0.88
N TYR A 112 -3.33 12.27 -2.18
CA TYR A 112 -4.34 11.91 -3.16
C TYR A 112 -4.38 10.39 -3.41
N ARG A 113 -3.22 9.75 -3.68
CA ARG A 113 -3.16 8.28 -3.89
C ARG A 113 -3.62 7.53 -2.65
N GLY A 114 -3.19 7.94 -1.47
CA GLY A 114 -3.60 7.33 -0.20
C GLY A 114 -5.11 7.42 0.02
N ALA A 115 -5.70 8.60 -0.24
CA ALA A 115 -7.15 8.80 -0.17
C ALA A 115 -7.90 7.93 -1.18
N LEU A 116 -7.39 7.85 -2.42
CA LEU A 116 -7.94 6.99 -3.47
C LEU A 116 -7.90 5.51 -3.08
N PHE A 117 -6.76 5.02 -2.58
CA PHE A 117 -6.63 3.64 -2.12
C PHE A 117 -7.48 3.33 -0.89
N PHE A 118 -7.63 4.28 0.04
CA PHE A 118 -8.53 4.10 1.17
C PHE A 118 -9.98 3.93 0.72
N ASN A 119 -10.41 4.70 -0.28
CA ASN A 119 -11.77 4.65 -0.81
C ASN A 119 -12.10 3.32 -1.51
N THR A 120 -11.10 2.56 -1.97
CA THR A 120 -11.30 1.23 -2.56
C THR A 120 -11.32 0.10 -1.51
N LEU A 121 -10.99 0.38 -0.25
CA LEU A 121 -11.00 -0.62 0.80
C LEU A 121 -12.44 -1.11 1.12
N PRO A 122 -12.61 -2.39 1.51
CA PRO A 122 -13.87 -2.88 2.01
C PRO A 122 -14.32 -2.13 3.28
N ASP A 123 -15.63 -2.01 3.47
CA ASP A 123 -16.22 -1.29 4.61
C ASP A 123 -15.75 -1.81 5.98
N SER A 124 -15.44 -3.10 6.07
CA SER A 124 -14.92 -3.73 7.29
C SER A 124 -13.59 -3.10 7.74
N LEU A 125 -12.70 -2.77 6.79
CA LEU A 125 -11.42 -2.13 7.09
C LEU A 125 -11.59 -0.63 7.34
N ARG A 126 -12.44 0.06 6.56
CA ARG A 126 -12.64 1.52 6.69
C ARG A 126 -13.22 1.97 8.03
N ARG A 127 -13.85 1.06 8.78
CA ARG A 127 -14.44 1.34 10.10
C ARG A 127 -13.45 1.27 11.26
N LEU A 128 -12.30 0.66 11.04
CA LEU A 128 -11.31 0.45 12.11
C LEU A 128 -10.57 1.75 12.42
N PRO A 129 -10.21 1.98 13.70
CA PRO A 129 -9.30 3.07 14.06
C PRO A 129 -7.89 2.81 13.51
N GLU A 130 -7.10 3.87 13.35
CA GLU A 130 -5.75 3.82 12.72
C GLU A 130 -4.86 2.71 13.29
N LYS A 131 -4.81 2.58 14.62
CA LYS A 131 -3.95 1.62 15.31
C LYS A 131 -4.34 0.16 15.07
N GLU A 132 -5.63 -0.10 14.87
CA GLU A 132 -6.18 -1.44 14.65
C GLU A 132 -6.26 -1.79 13.16
N LEU A 133 -6.12 -0.80 12.27
CA LEU A 133 -6.17 -1.00 10.82
C LEU A 133 -4.92 -1.70 10.29
N VAL A 134 -3.75 -1.48 10.88
CA VAL A 134 -2.47 -1.93 10.32
C VAL A 134 -2.39 -3.46 10.15
N PRO A 135 -2.72 -4.29 11.17
CA PRO A 135 -2.67 -5.74 11.01
C PRO A 135 -3.66 -6.30 9.96
N PRO A 136 -4.96 -5.98 9.98
CA PRO A 136 -5.90 -6.51 9.00
C PRO A 136 -5.68 -5.95 7.59
N LEU A 137 -5.20 -4.71 7.46
CA LEU A 137 -4.79 -4.16 6.17
C LEU A 137 -3.61 -4.96 5.59
N LYS A 138 -2.59 -5.27 6.40
CA LYS A 138 -1.48 -6.13 5.97
C LYS A 138 -1.98 -7.50 5.51
N THR A 139 -2.87 -8.13 6.27
CA THR A 139 -3.46 -9.43 5.92
C THR A 139 -4.23 -9.37 4.59
N TRP A 140 -5.04 -8.33 4.39
CA TRP A 140 -5.78 -8.11 3.16
C TRP A 140 -4.85 -7.91 1.95
N LEU A 141 -3.81 -7.10 2.09
CA LEU A 141 -2.80 -6.88 1.04
C LEU A 141 -1.97 -8.13 0.74
N LEU A 142 -1.72 -9.00 1.73
CA LEU A 142 -1.03 -10.28 1.51
C LEU A 142 -1.88 -11.28 0.70
N GLN A 143 -3.21 -11.21 0.82
CA GLN A 143 -4.12 -12.05 0.05
C GLN A 143 -4.24 -11.60 -1.41
N LEU A 144 -3.99 -10.31 -1.68
CA LEU A 144 -3.99 -9.71 -3.00
C LEU A 144 -2.57 -9.28 -3.38
N PRO A 145 -1.64 -10.20 -3.67
CA PRO A 145 -0.30 -9.79 -4.04
C PRO A 145 -0.36 -9.11 -5.42
N PHE A 146 -0.36 -7.78 -5.39
CA PHE A 146 -0.31 -6.92 -6.57
C PHE A 146 1.09 -7.04 -7.20
N TYR A 147 1.13 -7.47 -8.47
CA TYR A 147 2.35 -7.63 -9.25
C TYR A 147 2.43 -6.67 -10.45
N THR A 148 1.47 -5.76 -10.55
CA THR A 148 1.28 -4.86 -11.70
C THR A 148 0.89 -3.50 -11.19
#